data_AF-A0A559K508-F1
#
_entry.id   AF-A0A559K508-F1
#
_cell.length_a   1.000
_cell.length_b   1.000
_cell.length_c   1.000
_cell.angle_alpha   90.00
_cell.angle_beta   90.00
_cell.angle_gamma   90.00
#
_symmetry.space_group_name_H-M   'P 1'
#
loop_
_entity.id
_entity.type
_entity.pdbx_description
1 polymer ?
#
loop_
_entity_poly.entity_id
_entity_poly.type
_entity_poly.pdbx_seq_one_letter_code
_entity_poly.pdbx_strand_id
1 'polypeptide(L)' 'MKKFDLLLDKIFGEREPIHEVECPVCGDFEIYYRHPVTKENLGRACEFCVFVQKFDTADIR' A
#
# COMPACT_ATOMS: atom_id res chain seq x y z
N MET A 1 13.70 5.28 -5.22
CA MET A 1 14.13 4.74 -3.93
C MET A 1 13.99 3.21 -3.98
N LYS A 2 14.94 2.49 -4.59
CA LYS A 2 14.71 1.11 -5.09
C LYS A 2 14.41 0.04 -4.03
N LYS A 3 14.75 0.27 -2.75
CA LYS A 3 14.57 -0.73 -1.69
C LYS A 3 13.13 -0.86 -1.22
N PHE A 4 12.39 0.24 -1.17
CA PHE A 4 11.00 0.24 -0.75
C PHE A 4 10.10 -0.41 -1.81
N ASP A 5 10.35 -0.12 -3.09
CA ASP A 5 9.65 -0.76 -4.20
C ASP A 5 9.73 -2.29 -4.15
N LEU A 6 10.90 -2.86 -3.83
CA LEU A 6 11.07 -4.31 -3.67
C LEU A 6 10.27 -4.90 -2.50
N LEU A 7 10.10 -4.14 -1.42
CA LEU A 7 9.24 -4.55 -0.30
C LEU A 7 7.79 -4.59 -0.76
N LEU A 8 7.34 -3.56 -1.48
CA LEU A 8 5.99 -3.49 -2.02
C LEU A 8 5.73 -4.58 -3.06
N ASP A 9 6.71 -4.88 -3.94
CA ASP A 9 6.62 -5.99 -4.90
C ASP A 9 6.42 -7.33 -4.19
N LYS A 10 7.09 -7.54 -3.04
CA LYS A 10 6.97 -8.77 -2.26
C LYS A 10 5.62 -8.91 -1.54
N ILE A 11 5.00 -7.81 -1.12
CA ILE A 11 3.76 -7.82 -0.31
C ILE A 11 2.51 -7.71 -1.19
N PHE A 12 2.52 -6.77 -2.14
CA PHE A 12 1.38 -6.42 -3.00
C PHE A 12 1.50 -7.00 -4.40
N GLY A 13 2.71 -7.23 -4.92
CA GLY A 13 2.91 -7.58 -6.32
C GLY A 13 2.55 -6.43 -7.26
N GLU A 14 1.87 -6.75 -8.35
CA GLU A 14 1.40 -5.76 -9.33
C GLU A 14 0.38 -4.82 -8.70
N ARG A 15 0.63 -3.51 -8.78
CA ARG A 15 -0.12 -2.49 -8.05
C ARG A 15 -0.17 -1.18 -8.83
N GLU A 16 -1.25 -0.43 -8.63
CA GLU A 16 -1.34 0.99 -8.99
C GLU A 16 -1.68 1.82 -7.74
N PRO A 17 -1.05 3.00 -7.56
CA PRO A 17 -1.39 3.93 -6.48
C PRO A 17 -2.74 4.59 -6.78
N ILE A 18 -3.59 4.78 -5.77
CA ILE A 18 -4.93 5.35 -5.96
C ILE A 18 -5.24 6.56 -5.09
N HIS A 19 -4.70 6.62 -3.87
CA HIS A 19 -4.92 7.74 -2.95
C HIS A 19 -3.67 7.98 -2.12
N GLU A 20 -3.40 9.23 -1.82
CA GLU A 20 -2.39 9.67 -0.87
C GLU A 20 -3.10 10.37 0.30
N VAL A 21 -2.79 9.97 1.53
CA VAL A 21 -3.37 10.52 2.76
C VAL A 21 -2.31 10.60 3.85
N GLU A 22 -2.62 11.26 4.96
CA GLU A 22 -1.74 11.30 6.13
C GLU A 22 -1.61 9.90 6.77
N CYS A 23 -0.37 9.46 6.97
CA CYS A 23 -0.04 8.19 7.60
C CYS A 23 -0.38 8.26 9.09
N PRO A 24 -1.25 7.38 9.61
CA PRO A 24 -1.65 7.40 11.02
C PRO A 24 -0.52 6.96 11.97
N VAL A 25 0.60 6.45 11.44
CA VAL A 25 1.75 5.98 12.21
C VAL A 25 2.75 7.11 12.47
N CYS A 26 3.03 7.95 11.48
CA CYS A 26 4.09 8.96 11.56
C CYS A 26 3.69 10.39 11.17
N GLY A 27 2.48 10.60 10.63
CA GLY A 27 2.01 11.93 10.20
C GLY A 27 2.56 12.43 8.86
N ASP A 28 3.36 11.62 8.15
CA ASP A 28 3.79 11.90 6.76
C ASP A 28 2.73 11.35 5.77
N PHE A 29 3.09 11.08 4.51
CA PHE A 29 2.17 10.53 3.52
C PHE A 29 2.21 9.01 3.41
N GLU A 30 1.02 8.38 3.37
CA GLU A 30 0.82 6.99 2.97
C GLU A 30 0.01 6.89 1.68
N ILE A 31 0.32 5.88 0.87
CA ILE A 31 -0.33 5.62 -0.40
C ILE A 31 -1.15 4.34 -0.31
N TYR A 32 -2.38 4.39 -0.82
CA TYR A 32 -3.25 3.24 -1.00
C TYR A 32 -3.03 2.64 -2.39
N TYR A 33 -3.01 1.31 -2.45
CA TYR A 33 -2.74 0.54 -3.66
C TYR A 33 -3.89 -0.41 -3.98
N ARG A 34 -4.12 -0.61 -5.26
CA ARG A 34 -5.01 -1.67 -5.78
C ARG A 34 -4.36 -2.42 -6.94
N HIS A 35 -4.88 -3.61 -7.24
CA HIS A 35 -4.44 -4.36 -8.41
C HIS A 35 -4.90 -3.67 -9.70
N PRO A 36 -4.04 -3.45 -10.70
CA PRO A 36 -4.39 -2.66 -11.89
C PRO A 36 -5.45 -3.33 -12.78
N VAL A 37 -5.50 -4.67 -12.81
CA VAL A 37 -6.52 -5.43 -13.57
C VAL A 37 -7.78 -5.73 -12.76
N THR A 38 -7.70 -6.46 -11.64
CA THR A 38 -8.88 -6.86 -10.84
C THR A 38 -9.53 -5.69 -10.09
N LYS A 39 -8.81 -4.57 -9.92
CA LYS A 39 -9.21 -3.39 -9.14
C LYS A 39 -9.42 -3.67 -7.65
N GLU A 40 -9.01 -4.84 -7.15
CA GLU A 40 -9.05 -5.19 -5.74
C GLU A 40 -8.08 -4.30 -4.93
N ASN A 41 -8.56 -3.76 -3.82
CA ASN A 41 -7.72 -3.00 -2.89
C ASN A 41 -6.71 -3.94 -2.24
N LEU A 42 -5.42 -3.62 -2.36
CA LEU A 42 -4.33 -4.46 -1.89
C LEU A 42 -3.87 -4.06 -0.48
N GLY A 43 -3.85 -2.76 -0.20
CA GLY A 43 -3.29 -2.26 1.04
C GLY A 43 -2.86 -0.80 0.96
N ARG A 44 -2.11 -0.39 1.97
CA ARG A 44 -1.51 0.93 2.08
C ARG A 44 -0.06 0.85 2.55
N ALA A 45 0.75 1.83 2.17
CA ALA A 45 2.14 1.91 2.61
C ALA A 45 2.64 3.35 2.75
N CYS A 46 3.46 3.60 3.77
CA CYS A 46 4.19 4.85 3.97
C CYS A 46 5.69 4.59 3.76
N GLU A 47 6.29 5.29 2.81
CA GLU A 47 7.71 5.13 2.51
C GLU A 47 8.61 5.73 3.60
N PHE A 48 8.14 6.78 4.28
CA PHE A 48 8.90 7.49 5.31
C PHE A 48 9.15 6.63 6.55
N CYS A 49 8.09 6.04 7.12
CA CYS A 49 8.21 5.17 8.30
C CYS A 49 8.31 3.68 7.96
N VAL A 50 8.29 3.32 6.67
CA VAL A 50 8.37 1.95 6.15
C VAL A 50 7.19 1.07 6.62
N PHE A 51 6.07 1.71 7.00
CA PHE A 51 4.85 0.99 7.36
C PHE A 51 4.18 0.41 6.11
N VAL A 52 3.76 -0.86 6.17
CA VAL A 52 3.01 -1.52 5.12
C VAL A 52 1.89 -2.33 5.75
N GLN A 53 0.65 -2.13 5.28
CA GLN A 53 -0.51 -2.92 5.68
C GLN A 53 -1.17 -3.50 4.44
N LYS A 54 -1.29 -4.83 4.41
CA LYS A 54 -2.11 -5.54 3.41
C LYS A 54 -3.54 -5.63 3.92
N PHE A 55 -4.49 -5.43 3.03
CA PHE A 55 -5.91 -5.66 3.33
C PHE A 55 -6.22 -7.11 2.98
N ASP A 56 -6.84 -7.83 3.90
CA ASP A 56 -7.35 -9.17 3.63
C ASP A 56 -8.66 -9.08 2.86
N THR A 57 -8.84 -9.94 1.87
CA THR A 57 -10.10 -10.07 1.11
C THR A 57 -11.28 -10.51 1.99
N ALA A 58 -11.02 -10.95 3.22
CA ALA A 58 -12.03 -11.36 4.20
C ALA A 58 -12.53 -10.20 5.10
N ASP A 59 -11.87 -9.05 5.10
CA ASP A 59 -12.20 -7.90 5.97
C ASP A 59 -13.16 -6.89 5.31
N ILE A 60 -13.74 -7.23 4.15
CA ILE A 60 -14.91 -6.53 3.61
C ILE A 60 -16.15 -7.09 4.33
N ARG A 61 -16.46 -6.54 5.50
CA ARG A 61 -17.78 -6.69 6.16
C ARG A 61 -18.43 -5.34 6.36
#